data_AF-A0A7C3UIC7-F1
#
_entry.id   AF-A0A7C3UIC7-F1
#
_cell.length_a   1.000
_cell.length_b   1.000
_cell.length_c   1.000
_cell.angle_alpha   90.00
_cell.angle_beta   90.00
_cell.angle_gamma   90.00
#
_symmetry.space_group_name_H-M   'P 1'
#
loop_
_entity.id
_entity.type
_entity.pdbx_description
1 polymer ?
#
loop_
_entity_poly.entity_id
_entity_poly.type
_entity_poly.pdbx_seq_one_letter_code
_entity_poly.pdbx_strand_id
1 'polypeptide(L)' 'MDKRPISSTNILEKAKQEIKPRIRVVGMFLSVSPYLRLITAYLMEYTEDWANEYAYIKPAEKLRPVWSEALIQGVN' A
#
# COMPACT_ATOMS: atom_id res chain seq x y z
N MET A 1 -3.59 -0.47 -7.75
CA MET A 1 -2.42 0.45 -7.70
C MET A 1 -1.52 0.41 -8.95
N ASP A 2 -0.82 1.51 -9.26
CA ASP A 2 0.10 1.58 -10.41
C ASP A 2 1.30 0.65 -10.21
N LYS A 3 1.54 -0.24 -11.18
CA LYS A 3 2.57 -1.30 -11.13
C LYS A 3 3.95 -0.80 -11.54
N ARG A 4 4.08 0.47 -11.94
CA ARG A 4 5.37 1.05 -12.31
C ARG A 4 6.30 1.04 -11.10
N PRO A 5 7.51 0.46 -11.22
CA PRO A 5 8.48 0.48 -10.13
C PRO A 5 8.87 1.93 -9.85
N ILE A 6 8.76 2.32 -8.58
CA ILE A 6 9.09 3.66 -8.12
C ILE A 6 10.50 3.59 -7.54
N SER A 7 11.35 4.56 -7.89
CA SER A 7 12.75 4.60 -7.45
C SER A 7 12.89 4.76 -5.94
N SER A 8 11.88 5.32 -5.28
CA SER A 8 11.85 5.59 -3.83
C SER A 8 10.81 4.72 -3.12
N THR A 9 11.13 4.28 -1.90
CA THR A 9 10.19 3.65 -0.95
C THR A 9 9.21 4.65 -0.32
N ASN A 10 9.12 5.88 -0.83
CA ASN A 10 8.33 6.94 -0.22
C ASN A 10 6.86 6.86 -0.65
N ILE A 11 6.00 6.48 0.30
CA ILE A 11 4.54 6.36 0.14
C ILE A 11 3.91 7.70 -0.29
N LEU A 12 4.47 8.84 0.15
CA LEU A 12 3.95 10.16 -0.22
C LEU A 12 4.19 10.49 -1.68
N GLU A 13 5.35 10.12 -2.23
CA GLU A 13 5.65 10.34 -3.66
C GLU A 13 4.78 9.45 -4.54
N LYS A 14 4.59 8.19 -4.13
CA LYS A 14 3.66 7.26 -4.78
C LYS A 14 2.24 7.83 -4.83
N ALA A 15 1.71 8.25 -3.68
CA ALA A 15 0.38 8.84 -3.59
C ALA A 15 0.24 10.09 -4.49
N LYS A 16 1.26 10.97 -4.49
CA LYS A 16 1.30 12.15 -5.37
C LYS A 16 1.26 11.79 -6.85
N GLN A 17 2.00 10.76 -7.27
CA GLN A 17 2.00 10.32 -8.67
C GLN A 17 0.69 9.68 -9.10
N GLU A 18 0.05 8.90 -8.22
CA GLU A 18 -1.19 8.18 -8.51
C GLU A 18 -2.41 9.12 -8.53
N ILE A 19 -2.42 10.14 -7.65
CA ILE A 19 -3.50 11.13 -7.57
C ILE A 19 -3.45 12.11 -8.75
N LYS A 20 -2.26 12.50 -9.22
CA LYS A 20 -2.07 13.54 -10.26
C LYS A 20 -2.85 13.29 -11.58
N PRO A 21 -2.85 12.11 -12.20
CA PRO A 21 -3.66 11.86 -13.40
C PRO A 21 -5.15 11.71 -13.09
N ARG A 22 -5.53 11.28 -11.87
CA ARG A 22 -6.92 11.04 -11.46
C ARG A 22 -7.67 12.34 -11.16
N ILE A 23 -6.95 13.40 -10.74
CA ILE A 23 -7.52 14.75 -10.57
C ILE A 23 -8.14 15.27 -11.88
N ARG A 24 -7.63 14.88 -13.06
CA ARG A 24 -8.18 15.32 -14.35
C ARG A 24 -9.63 14.87 -14.55
N VAL A 25 -10.01 13.69 -14.04
CA VAL A 25 -11.36 13.11 -14.16
C VAL A 25 -12.36 13.83 -13.27
N VAL A 26 -11.90 14.35 -12.13
CA VAL A 26 -12.74 15.01 -11.15
C VAL A 26 -13.20 16.41 -11.62
N GLY A 27 -12.58 16.93 -12.70
CA GLY A 27 -12.91 18.23 -13.27
C GLY A 27 -12.49 19.38 -12.35
N MET A 28 -12.28 20.55 -12.94
CA MET A 28 -11.89 21.79 -12.24
C MET A 28 -13.07 22.37 -11.45
N PHE A 29 -13.79 21.59 -10.66
CA PHE A 29 -14.91 22.10 -9.89
C PHE A 29 -14.47 22.39 -8.46
N LEU A 30 -14.47 23.67 -8.10
CA LEU A 30 -14.25 24.21 -6.75
C LEU A 30 -15.35 23.76 -5.76
N SER A 31 -15.51 22.45 -5.57
CA SER A 31 -16.44 21.89 -4.58
C SER A 31 -15.81 20.69 -3.89
N VAL A 32 -16.07 20.53 -2.60
CA VAL A 32 -15.40 19.53 -1.75
C VAL A 32 -15.84 18.10 -2.07
N SER A 33 -17.09 17.91 -2.49
CA SER A 33 -17.69 16.60 -2.80
C SER A 33 -16.91 15.75 -3.82
N PRO A 34 -16.52 16.28 -5.00
CA PRO A 34 -15.68 15.55 -5.96
C PRO A 34 -14.32 15.11 -5.39
N TYR A 35 -13.67 15.95 -4.59
CA TYR A 35 -12.40 15.61 -3.94
C TYR A 35 -12.57 14.51 -2.89
N LEU A 36 -13.63 14.57 -2.09
CA LEU A 36 -13.95 13.53 -1.12
C LEU A 36 -14.13 12.19 -1.83
N ARG A 37 -14.88 12.14 -2.93
CA ARG A 37 -15.07 10.91 -3.71
C ARG A 37 -13.75 10.34 -4.25
N LEU A 38 -12.85 11.20 -4.73
CA LEU A 38 -11.52 10.79 -5.18
C LEU A 38 -10.68 10.21 -4.05
N ILE A 39 -10.62 10.90 -2.92
CA ILE A 39 -9.82 10.50 -1.76
C ILE A 39 -10.39 9.21 -1.16
N THR A 40 -11.72 9.11 -1.00
CA THR A 40 -12.38 7.92 -0.49
C THR A 40 -12.15 6.72 -1.41
N ALA A 41 -12.29 6.88 -2.73
CA ALA A 41 -12.01 5.79 -3.68
C ALA A 41 -10.54 5.35 -3.66
N TYR A 42 -9.61 6.30 -3.59
CA TYR A 42 -8.17 6.02 -3.47
C TYR A 42 -7.84 5.27 -2.17
N LEU A 43 -8.43 5.69 -1.04
CA LEU A 43 -8.21 5.03 0.25
C LEU A 43 -8.82 3.62 0.29
N MET A 44 -10.00 3.42 -0.31
CA MET A 44 -10.60 2.07 -0.42
C MET A 44 -9.71 1.13 -1.26
N GLU A 45 -9.25 1.58 -2.44
CA GLU A 45 -8.30 0.83 -3.29
C GLU A 45 -7.00 0.51 -2.51
N TYR A 46 -6.49 1.48 -1.73
CA TYR A 46 -5.30 1.30 -0.91
C TYR A 46 -5.48 0.25 0.19
N THR A 47 -6.62 0.27 0.88
CA THR A 47 -6.91 -0.71 1.95
C THR A 47 -7.11 -2.12 1.41
N GLU A 48 -7.72 -2.26 0.24
CA GLU A 48 -7.92 -3.55 -0.41
C GLU A 48 -6.58 -4.14 -0.89
N ASP A 49 -5.71 -3.31 -1.49
CA ASP A 49 -4.35 -3.70 -1.88
C ASP A 49 -3.46 -4.00 -0.65
N TRP A 50 -3.70 -3.38 0.51
CA TRP A 50 -3.02 -3.70 1.78
C TRP A 50 -3.47 -5.05 2.35
N ALA A 51 -4.74 -5.40 2.20
CA ALA A 51 -5.29 -6.65 2.67
C ALA A 51 -4.89 -7.85 1.79
N ASN A 52 -4.79 -7.66 0.47
CA ASN A 52 -4.55 -8.71 -0.54
C ASN A 52 -3.06 -8.85 -0.96
N GLU A 53 -2.17 -9.15 -0.01
CA GLU A 53 -0.84 -9.75 -0.32
C GLU A 53 0.29 -8.84 -0.89
N TYR A 54 0.35 -7.55 -0.55
CA TYR A 54 1.56 -6.72 -0.80
C TYR A 54 2.30 -6.30 0.47
N ALA A 55 2.32 -7.15 1.49
CA ALA A 55 3.12 -6.92 2.68
C ALA A 55 4.62 -6.98 2.34
N TYR A 56 5.31 -5.83 2.35
CA TYR A 56 6.77 -5.74 2.17
C TYR A 56 7.53 -6.51 3.27
N ILE A 57 6.86 -6.77 4.40
CA ILE A 57 7.33 -7.63 5.49
C ILE A 57 6.41 -8.85 5.50
N LYS A 58 6.79 -9.91 4.78
CA LYS A 58 6.13 -11.21 4.91
C LYS A 58 6.54 -11.82 6.25
N PRO A 59 5.63 -11.95 7.23
CA PRO A 59 5.98 -12.51 8.53
C PRO A 59 6.50 -13.94 8.37
N ALA A 60 5.89 -14.72 7.47
CA ALA A 60 6.25 -16.11 7.22
C ALA A 60 7.63 -16.33 6.56
N GLU A 61 8.21 -15.31 5.93
CA GLU A 61 9.52 -15.43 5.25
C GLU A 61 10.68 -15.03 6.16
N LYS A 62 10.49 -13.96 6.96
CA LYS A 62 11.50 -13.53 7.95
C LYS A 62 11.48 -14.32 9.26
N LEU A 63 10.32 -14.82 9.68
CA LEU A 63 10.20 -15.50 10.97
C LEU A 63 10.52 -17.00 10.88
N ARG A 64 10.51 -17.61 9.69
CA ARG A 64 10.84 -19.03 9.48
C ARG A 64 12.16 -19.48 10.17
N PRO A 65 13.29 -18.75 10.03
CA PRO A 65 14.52 -19.14 10.74
C PRO A 65 14.39 -19.01 12.26
N VAL A 66 13.70 -17.98 12.76
CA VAL A 66 13.55 -17.72 14.21
C VAL A 66 12.73 -18.80 14.91
N TRP A 67 11.62 -19.24 14.30
CA TRP A 67 10.82 -20.34 14.85
C TRP A 67 11.56 -21.69 14.76
N SER A 68 12.38 -21.91 13.72
CA SER A 68 13.17 -23.14 13.63
C SER A 68 14.25 -23.24 14.71
N GLU A 69 14.92 -22.14 15.05
CA GLU A 69 15.94 -22.11 16.10
C GLU A 69 15.33 -22.31 17.50
N ALA A 70 14.19 -21.67 17.78
CA ALA A 70 13.48 -21.82 19.04
C ALA A 70 12.94 -23.24 19.26
N LEU A 71 12.49 -23.92 18.19
CA LEU A 71 12.04 -25.31 18.26
C LEU A 71 13.19 -26.30 18.50
N ILE A 72 14.40 -26.01 18.01
CA ILE A 72 15.60 -26.84 18.25
C ILE A 72 16.10 -26.67 19.69
N GLN A 73 16.01 -25.47 20.27
CA GLN A 73 16.45 -25.20 21.64
C GLN A 73 15.51 -25.74 22.73
N GLY A 74 14.23 -26.00 22.42
CA GLY A 74 13.26 -26.57 23.36
C GLY A 74 13.21 -28.10 23.41
N VAL A 75 14.07 -28.81 22.67
CA VAL A 75 14.09 -30.28 22.54
C VAL A 75 15.27 -30.93 23.30
N ASN A 76 15.96 -30.18 24.17
CA ASN A 76 17.03 -30.71 25.04
C ASN A 76 16.64 -30.61 26.52
#